data_AF-A0A7U3HWR1-F1
#
_entry.id   AF-A0A7U3HWR1-F1
#
_cell.length_a   1.000
_cell.length_b   1.000
_cell.length_c   1.000
_cell.angle_alpha   90.00
_cell.angle_beta   90.00
_cell.angle_gamma   90.00
#
_symmetry.space_group_name_H-M   'P 1'
#
loop_
_entity.id
_entity.type
_entity.pdbx_description
1 polymer ?
#
loop_
_entity_poly.entity_id
_entity_poly.type
_entity_poly.pdbx_seq_one_letter_code
_entity_poly.pdbx_strand_id
1 'polypeptide(L)'
;MVLRYQRLFTFEQCAQIVDLPEDFPDKDRLYPNAEEWMNVGDSVVIAPGGEIIAGPMRKEIDLLEADIDIARVTSSRRVFDVAGHYSRPDVFTLEVDARPQRCITFKR
;
A
#
# COMPACT_ATOMS: atom_id res chain seq x y z
N MET A 1 -4.67 -22.71 23.98
CA MET A 1 -3.71 -22.23 22.95
C MET A 1 -4.53 -21.57 21.86
N VAL A 2 -4.67 -20.24 21.89
CA VAL A 2 -5.49 -19.50 20.91
C VAL A 2 -4.55 -19.01 19.81
N LEU A 3 -4.51 -19.72 18.69
CA LEU A 3 -3.80 -19.28 17.49
C LEU A 3 -4.65 -18.16 16.85
N ARG A 4 -4.31 -16.90 17.12
CA ARG A 4 -4.88 -15.75 16.41
C ARG A 4 -4.16 -15.63 15.06
N TYR A 5 -4.66 -16.33 14.04
CA TYR A 5 -4.32 -16.03 12.66
C TYR A 5 -4.99 -14.70 12.30
N GLN A 6 -4.18 -13.69 11.98
CA GLN A 6 -4.68 -12.46 11.37
C GLN A 6 -4.46 -12.59 9.86
N ARG A 7 -5.43 -12.17 9.06
CA ARG A 7 -5.29 -12.09 7.60
C ARG A 7 -5.01 -10.65 7.21
N LEU A 8 -4.07 -10.47 6.29
CA LEU A 8 -3.79 -9.19 5.67
C LEU A 8 -4.32 -9.21 4.23
N PHE A 9 -4.97 -8.12 3.83
CA PHE A 9 -5.45 -7.89 2.48
C PHE A 9 -4.76 -6.63 1.94
N THR A 10 -4.25 -6.72 0.72
CA THR A 10 -3.77 -5.54 -0.01
C THR A 10 -4.81 -5.11 -1.03
N PHE A 11 -5.12 -3.82 -1.04
CA PHE A 11 -5.94 -3.21 -2.09
C PHE A 11 -5.04 -2.31 -2.91
N GLU A 12 -4.95 -2.59 -4.19
CA GLU A 12 -4.29 -1.73 -5.17
C GLU A 12 -5.21 -1.54 -6.36
N GLN A 13 -5.10 -0.38 -6.98
CA GLN A 13 -5.83 -0.07 -8.19
C GLN A 13 -5.07 -0.63 -9.40
N CYS A 14 -5.43 -1.84 -9.82
CA CYS A 14 -5.16 -2.31 -11.18
C CYS A 14 -6.35 -1.95 -12.08
N ALA A 15 -6.09 -1.62 -13.35
CA ALA A 15 -7.14 -1.19 -14.27
C ALA A 15 -6.74 -1.48 -15.72
N GLN A 16 -7.71 -1.98 -16.48
CA GLN A 16 -7.64 -2.14 -17.92
C GLN A 16 -8.34 -0.96 -18.62
N ILE A 17 -7.99 -0.70 -19.88
CA ILE A 17 -8.67 0.34 -20.67
C ILE A 17 -10.13 -0.03 -20.96
N VAL A 18 -10.46 -1.32 -20.96
CA VAL A 18 -11.84 -1.80 -21.09
C VAL A 18 -12.74 -1.34 -19.93
N ASP A 19 -12.17 -1.05 -18.76
CA ASP A 19 -12.91 -0.60 -17.58
C ASP A 19 -13.35 0.87 -17.68
N LEU A 20 -12.80 1.62 -18.64
CA LEU A 20 -13.11 3.03 -18.84
C LEU A 20 -14.47 3.18 -19.54
N PRO A 21 -15.36 4.11 -19.10
CA PRO A 21 -16.63 4.36 -19.76
C PRO A 21 -16.50 4.59 -21.27
N GLU A 22 -17.53 4.20 -22.04
CA GLU A 22 -17.55 4.39 -23.49
C GLU A 22 -17.57 5.88 -23.89
N ASP A 23 -18.15 6.74 -23.06
CA ASP A 23 -18.25 8.18 -23.26
C ASP A 23 -17.02 8.97 -22.78
N PHE A 24 -15.93 8.28 -22.45
CA PHE A 24 -14.71 8.94 -22.02
C PHE A 24 -14.13 9.83 -23.13
N PRO A 25 -13.88 11.14 -22.87
CA PRO A 25 -13.39 12.06 -23.88
C PRO A 25 -12.08 11.59 -24.51
N ASP A 26 -12.00 11.61 -25.85
CA ASP A 26 -10.81 11.24 -26.62
C ASP A 26 -10.26 9.82 -26.34
N LYS A 27 -11.08 8.86 -25.89
CA LYS A 27 -10.64 7.50 -25.52
C LYS A 27 -9.79 6.83 -26.59
N ASP A 28 -10.23 6.82 -27.84
CA ASP A 28 -9.50 6.16 -28.94
C ASP A 28 -8.15 6.83 -29.26
N ARG A 29 -8.02 8.13 -29.00
CA ARG A 29 -6.79 8.89 -29.20
C ARG A 29 -5.80 8.67 -28.05
N LEU A 30 -6.31 8.63 -26.82
CA LEU A 30 -5.50 8.47 -25.60
C LEU A 30 -5.09 7.02 -25.36
N TYR A 31 -5.95 6.08 -25.75
CA TYR A 31 -5.81 4.64 -25.50
C TYR A 31 -6.18 3.84 -26.75
N PRO A 32 -5.32 3.83 -27.78
CA PRO A 32 -5.60 3.17 -29.06
C PRO A 32 -5.71 1.64 -28.93
N ASN A 33 -5.15 1.05 -27.87
CA ASN A 33 -5.20 -0.37 -27.57
C ASN A 33 -6.16 -0.63 -26.41
N ALA A 34 -7.39 -1.03 -26.70
CA ALA A 34 -8.41 -1.26 -25.66
C ALA A 34 -8.06 -2.40 -24.69
N GLU A 35 -7.27 -3.39 -25.13
CA GLU A 35 -6.83 -4.53 -24.30
C GLU A 35 -5.60 -4.22 -23.43
N GLU A 36 -5.06 -3.00 -23.52
CA GLU A 36 -3.89 -2.61 -22.75
C GLU A 36 -4.25 -2.37 -21.28
N TRP A 37 -3.29 -2.66 -20.40
CA TRP A 37 -3.40 -2.34 -18.99
C TRP A 37 -2.98 -0.90 -18.76
N MET A 38 -3.88 -0.09 -18.23
CA MET A 38 -3.57 1.27 -17.80
C MET A 38 -2.68 1.26 -16.56
N ASN A 39 -2.99 0.36 -15.63
CA ASN A 39 -2.19 0.09 -14.45
C ASN A 39 -2.15 -1.42 -14.22
N VAL A 40 -0.95 -1.99 -14.21
CA VAL A 40 -0.74 -3.45 -14.12
C VAL A 40 -0.84 -4.02 -12.70
N GLY A 41 -1.06 -3.19 -11.68
CA GLY A 41 -0.94 -3.59 -10.28
C GLY A 41 0.52 -3.82 -9.89
N ASP A 42 0.81 -5.01 -9.34
CA ASP A 42 2.02 -5.42 -8.60
C ASP A 42 1.85 -5.50 -7.07
N SER A 43 0.60 -5.64 -6.61
CA SER A 43 0.26 -5.86 -5.20
C SER A 43 1.07 -7.00 -4.60
N VAL A 44 1.66 -6.73 -3.44
CA VAL A 44 2.59 -7.65 -2.78
C VAL A 44 2.48 -7.50 -1.26
N VAL A 45 2.58 -8.63 -0.56
CA VAL A 45 2.71 -8.66 0.89
C VAL A 45 4.13 -9.03 1.25
N ILE A 46 4.78 -8.20 2.07
CA ILE A 46 6.17 -8.39 2.50
C ILE A 46 6.20 -8.54 4.02
N ALA A 47 6.81 -9.62 4.49
CA ALA A 47 7.03 -9.87 5.91
C ALA A 47 8.04 -8.88 6.52
N PRO A 48 8.04 -8.68 7.85
CA PRO A 48 8.93 -7.72 8.53
C PRO A 48 10.44 -7.94 8.33
N GLY A 49 10.87 -9.08 7.78
CA GLY A 49 12.25 -9.36 7.43
C GLY A 49 12.60 -9.04 5.96
N GLY A 50 11.66 -8.54 5.16
CA GLY A 50 11.84 -8.25 3.73
C GLY A 50 11.48 -9.41 2.78
N GLU A 51 11.05 -10.54 3.32
CA GLU A 51 10.57 -11.70 2.54
C GLU A 51 9.20 -11.42 1.91
N ILE A 52 9.02 -11.70 0.63
CA ILE A 52 7.71 -11.63 -0.04
C ILE A 52 6.90 -12.88 0.35
N ILE A 53 5.72 -12.68 0.94
CA ILE A 53 4.86 -13.77 1.42
C ILE A 53 3.57 -13.95 0.59
N ALA A 54 3.22 -12.97 -0.24
CA ALA A 54 2.18 -13.07 -1.27
C ALA A 54 2.44 -12.07 -2.39
N GLY A 55 2.09 -12.40 -3.63
CA GLY A 55 2.33 -11.57 -4.82
C GLY A 55 3.74 -11.76 -5.43
N PRO A 56 4.19 -10.87 -6.34
CA PRO A 56 3.46 -9.71 -6.86
C PRO A 56 2.31 -10.14 -7.78
N MET A 57 1.16 -9.50 -7.60
CA MET A 57 -0.04 -9.75 -8.38
C MET A 57 -0.12 -8.76 -9.54
N ARG A 58 0.27 -9.23 -10.73
CA ARG A 58 0.47 -8.39 -11.92
C ARG A 58 -0.53 -8.75 -12.99
N LYS A 59 -1.19 -7.74 -13.56
CA LYS A 59 -2.20 -7.88 -14.61
C LYS A 59 -3.30 -8.88 -14.22
N GLU A 60 -3.76 -8.77 -12.98
CA GLU A 60 -4.75 -9.67 -12.39
C GLU A 60 -5.68 -8.87 -11.47
N ILE A 61 -6.98 -9.15 -11.55
CA ILE A 61 -8.02 -8.53 -10.71
C ILE A 61 -8.60 -9.63 -9.82
N ASP A 62 -8.14 -9.68 -8.57
CA ASP A 62 -8.56 -10.66 -7.55
C ASP A 62 -8.12 -10.16 -6.16
N LEU A 63 -8.37 -10.96 -5.12
CA LEU A 63 -8.00 -10.71 -3.75
C LEU A 63 -6.66 -11.36 -3.40
N LEU A 64 -5.65 -10.55 -3.09
CA LEU A 64 -4.39 -11.04 -2.53
C LEU A 64 -4.50 -11.20 -1.00
N GLU A 65 -4.53 -12.45 -0.53
CA GLU A 65 -4.59 -12.81 0.88
C GLU A 65 -3.25 -13.38 1.40
N ALA A 66 -2.88 -13.05 2.63
CA ALA A 66 -1.78 -13.69 3.34
C ALA A 66 -2.09 -13.89 4.84
N ASP A 67 -1.69 -15.03 5.38
CA ASP A 67 -1.68 -15.27 6.83
C ASP A 67 -0.44 -14.62 7.45
N ILE A 68 -0.64 -13.87 8.54
CA ILE A 68 0.46 -13.16 9.21
C ILE A 68 0.67 -13.66 10.65
N ASP A 69 1.94 -13.83 11.01
CA ASP A 69 2.37 -14.03 12.40
C ASP A 69 2.89 -12.72 13.01
N ILE A 70 2.11 -12.14 13.92
CA ILE A 70 2.45 -10.88 14.58
C ILE A 70 3.71 -11.02 15.45
N ALA A 71 4.02 -12.22 15.95
CA ALA A 71 5.21 -12.42 16.78
C ALA A 71 6.51 -12.09 16.01
N ARG A 72 6.52 -12.24 14.68
CA ARG A 72 7.66 -11.88 13.82
C ARG A 72 8.00 -10.38 13.88
N VAL A 73 7.02 -9.51 14.17
CA VAL A 73 7.25 -8.06 14.30
C VAL A 73 8.17 -7.76 15.46
N THR A 74 7.95 -8.40 16.61
CA THR A 74 8.77 -8.18 17.81
C THR A 74 10.22 -8.63 17.57
N SER A 75 10.44 -9.77 16.92
CA SER A 75 11.79 -10.21 16.57
C SER A 75 12.48 -9.26 15.60
N SER A 76 11.79 -8.79 14.55
CA SER A 76 12.37 -7.85 13.59
C SER A 76 12.74 -6.52 14.22
N ARG A 77 11.91 -5.98 15.13
CA ARG A 77 12.24 -4.74 15.87
C ARG A 77 13.43 -4.90 16.81
N ARG A 78 13.70 -6.10 17.34
CA ARG A 78 14.93 -6.34 18.13
C ARG A 78 16.17 -6.25 17.27
N VAL A 79 16.08 -6.67 16.01
CA VAL A 79 17.18 -6.55 15.04
C VAL A 79 17.38 -5.09 14.64
N PHE A 80 16.28 -4.35 14.41
CA PHE A 80 16.36 -2.96 13.96
C PHE A 80 15.12 -2.14 14.40
N ASP A 81 15.33 -1.15 15.27
CA ASP A 81 14.29 -0.22 15.73
C ASP A 81 14.74 1.24 15.59
N VAL A 82 14.44 1.84 14.43
CA VAL A 82 14.87 3.19 14.03
C VAL A 82 14.37 4.26 14.99
N ALA A 83 13.11 4.18 15.41
CA ALA A 83 12.50 5.17 16.30
C ALA A 83 12.71 4.86 17.79
N GLY A 84 13.27 3.69 18.12
CA GLY A 84 13.54 3.25 19.47
C GLY A 84 15.01 3.37 19.83
N HIS A 85 15.68 2.23 20.01
CA HIS A 85 17.04 2.19 20.56
C HIS A 85 18.13 2.74 19.62
N TYR A 86 17.87 2.81 18.31
CA TYR A 86 18.75 3.51 17.36
C TYR A 86 18.45 5.00 17.24
N SER A 87 17.44 5.52 17.94
CA SER A 87 17.14 6.95 17.90
C SER A 87 18.25 7.79 18.55
N ARG A 88 18.51 8.95 17.96
CA ARG A 88 19.46 9.96 18.45
C ARG A 88 18.75 11.29 18.66
N PRO A 89 17.92 11.41 19.71
CA PRO A 89 17.15 12.64 19.98
C PRO A 89 18.05 13.83 20.33
N ASP A 90 19.32 13.59 20.66
CA ASP A 90 20.34 14.61 20.82
C ASP A 90 20.85 15.20 19.49
N VAL A 91 20.60 14.52 18.37
CA VAL A 91 21.01 14.96 17.02
C VAL A 91 19.82 15.43 16.20
N PHE A 92 18.72 14.67 16.19
CA PHE A 92 17.56 14.94 15.36
C PHE A 92 16.25 14.68 16.12
N THR A 93 15.33 15.63 16.00
CA THR A 93 13.97 15.53 16.52
C THR A 93 12.98 15.94 15.42
N LEU A 94 11.88 15.20 15.29
CA LEU A 94 10.76 15.51 14.41
C LEU A 94 9.55 15.90 15.24
N GLU A 95 9.04 17.12 15.02
CA GLU A 95 7.76 17.58 15.56
C GLU A 95 6.70 17.56 14.46
N VAL A 96 5.50 17.06 14.77
CA VAL A 96 4.40 16.92 13.79
C VAL A 96 3.19 17.72 14.27
N ASP A 97 2.72 18.66 13.45
CA ASP A 97 1.42 19.32 13.66
C ASP A 97 0.29 18.41 13.18
N ALA A 98 -0.35 17.71 14.12
CA ALA A 98 -1.46 16.80 13.84
C ALA A 98 -2.83 17.50 13.78
N ARG A 99 -2.89 18.84 13.82
CA ARG A 99 -4.17 19.56 13.73
C ARG A 99 -4.76 19.40 12.32
N PRO A 100 -6.09 19.21 12.19
CA PRO A 100 -6.75 19.19 10.89
C PRO A 100 -6.49 20.49 10.09
N GLN A 101 -5.87 20.36 8.92
CA GLN A 101 -5.61 21.48 8.01
C GLN A 101 -6.78 21.62 7.04
N ARG A 102 -7.39 22.80 6.97
CA ARG A 102 -8.50 23.06 6.03
C ARG A 102 -7.95 23.62 4.72
N CYS A 103 -8.29 22.97 3.60
CA CYS A 103 -7.92 23.44 2.26
C CYS A 103 -8.63 24.77 1.89
N ILE A 104 -9.80 25.03 2.48
CA ILE A 104 -10.60 26.23 2.20
C ILE A 104 -11.10 26.82 3.52
N THR A 105 -11.01 28.16 3.64
CA THR A 105 -11.61 28.93 4.74
C THR A 105 -12.51 30.02 4.15
N PHE A 106 -13.80 29.95 4.45
CA PHE A 106 -14.76 30.97 4.02
C PHE A 106 -14.71 32.18 4.98
N LYS A 107 -14.60 33.38 4.42
CA LYS A 107 -14.78 34.63 5.16
C LYS A 107 -16.18 35.17 4.86
N ARG A 108 -16.89 35.63 5.89
CA ARG A 108 -18.14 36.40 5.77
C ARG A 108 -17.84 37.88 5.86
#